data_AF-A0A1N6QY13-F1
#
_entry.id   AF-A0A1N6QY13-F1
#
_cell.length_a   1.000
_cell.length_b   1.000
_cell.length_c   1.000
_cell.angle_alpha   90.00
_cell.angle_beta   90.00
_cell.angle_gamma   90.00
#
_symmetry.space_group_name_H-M   'P 1'
#
loop_
_entity.id
_entity.type
_entity.pdbx_description
1 polymer ?
#
loop_
_entity_poly.entity_id
_entity_poly.type
_entity_poly.pdbx_seq_one_letter_code
_entity_poly.pdbx_strand_id
1 'polypeptide(L)'
;MTARLMHRIGSRPYLVLRALLEAPGTFYQICERIGADLEQPDVECRMRETFGNLLLAQIKLDNITYSLTTAARLALQGKPAPSACSVATAHHRGPSEAQPVTVVRRAVHAGQTTETIHPESCA
;
A
#
# COMPACT_ATOMS: atom_id res chain seq x y z
N MET A 1 -2.38 -4.30 13.56
CA MET A 1 -2.74 -5.20 12.44
C MET A 1 -3.22 -4.35 11.27
N THR A 2 -2.34 -3.97 10.34
CA THR A 2 -2.73 -3.28 9.11
C THR A 2 -3.01 -4.33 8.05
N ALA A 3 -4.24 -4.83 8.02
CA ALA A 3 -4.71 -5.58 6.86
C ALA A 3 -4.57 -4.64 5.65
N ARG A 4 -3.58 -4.92 4.78
CA ARG A 4 -3.54 -4.31 3.45
C ARG A 4 -4.87 -4.68 2.80
N LEU A 5 -5.80 -3.72 2.73
CA LEU A 5 -7.02 -3.80 1.95
C LEU A 5 -6.61 -3.87 0.48
N MET A 6 -6.11 -5.04 0.06
CA MET A 6 -6.03 -5.38 -1.35
C MET A 6 -7.46 -5.66 -1.77
N HIS A 7 -8.06 -4.70 -2.46
CA HIS A 7 -9.37 -4.87 -3.07
C HIS A 7 -9.38 -6.17 -3.86
N ARG A 8 -10.43 -6.98 -3.69
CA ARG A 8 -10.57 -8.24 -4.43
C ARG A 8 -10.44 -7.93 -5.93
N ILE A 9 -9.61 -8.70 -6.63
CA ILE A 9 -9.41 -8.57 -8.07
C ILE A 9 -10.80 -8.68 -8.74
N GLY A 10 -11.14 -7.72 -9.59
CA GLY A 10 -12.45 -7.62 -10.25
C GLY A 10 -13.54 -6.89 -9.47
N SER A 11 -13.29 -6.44 -8.23
CA SER A 11 -14.23 -5.56 -7.52
C SER A 11 -14.30 -4.17 -8.18
N ARG A 12 -15.46 -3.48 -8.08
CA ARG A 12 -15.63 -2.10 -8.56
C ARG A 12 -14.51 -1.13 -8.13
N PRO A 13 -14.13 -1.04 -6.84
CA PRO A 13 -13.02 -0.17 -6.43
C PRO A 13 -11.69 -0.58 -7.08
N TYR A 14 -11.42 -1.88 -7.26
CA TYR A 14 -10.23 -2.35 -7.97
C TYR A 14 -10.22 -1.88 -9.44
N LEU A 15 -11.36 -1.97 -10.13
CA LEU A 15 -11.48 -1.50 -11.52
C LEU A 15 -11.26 0.02 -11.64
N VAL A 16 -11.82 0.81 -10.72
CA VAL A 16 -11.60 2.26 -10.66
C VAL A 16 -10.12 2.59 -10.47
N LEU A 17 -9.46 1.92 -9.53
CA LEU A 17 -8.02 2.11 -9.27
C LEU A 17 -7.16 1.72 -10.47
N ARG A 18 -7.52 0.65 -11.18
CA ARG A 18 -6.84 0.22 -12.41
C ARG A 18 -7.02 1.24 -13.53
N ALA A 19 -8.24 1.74 -13.75
CA ALA A 19 -8.50 2.78 -14.74
C ALA A 19 -7.70 4.07 -14.45
N LEU A 20 -7.61 4.46 -13.18
CA LEU A 20 -6.79 5.61 -12.75
C LEU A 20 -5.28 5.37 -12.82
N LEU A 21 -4.84 4.10 -12.86
CA LEU A 21 -3.44 3.75 -13.07
C LEU A 21 -3.02 4.00 -14.52
N GLU A 22 -3.93 3.78 -15.47
CA GLU A 22 -3.72 4.04 -16.90
C GLU A 22 -3.66 5.54 -17.19
N ALA A 23 -4.66 6.29 -16.73
CA ALA A 23 -4.69 7.75 -16.88
C ALA A 23 -5.62 8.42 -15.85
N PRO A 24 -5.27 9.62 -15.35
CA PRO A 24 -6.20 10.45 -14.60
C PRO A 24 -7.40 10.86 -15.47
N GLY A 25 -8.53 11.17 -14.85
CA GLY A 25 -9.74 11.54 -15.59
C GLY A 25 -10.87 12.00 -14.69
N THR A 26 -11.95 12.47 -15.32
CA THR A 26 -13.18 12.82 -14.60
C THR A 26 -13.95 11.57 -14.18
N PHE A 27 -14.93 11.74 -13.29
CA PHE A 27 -15.81 10.65 -12.85
C PHE A 27 -16.40 9.87 -14.05
N TYR A 28 -16.98 10.59 -15.03
CA TYR A 28 -17.61 9.97 -16.20
C TYR A 28 -16.61 9.25 -17.10
N GLN A 29 -15.45 9.86 -17.37
CA GLN A 29 -14.40 9.23 -18.18
C GLN A 29 -13.89 7.92 -17.55
N ILE A 30 -13.79 7.88 -16.22
CA ILE A 30 -13.37 6.67 -15.52
C ILE A 30 -14.48 5.62 -15.54
N CYS A 31 -15.74 6.02 -15.31
CA CYS A 31 -16.90 5.12 -15.40
C CYS A 31 -17.03 4.50 -16.80
N GLU A 32 -16.85 5.30 -17.85
CA GLU A 32 -16.83 4.83 -19.24
C GLU A 32 -15.70 3.82 -19.48
N ARG A 33 -14.48 4.12 -19.00
CA ARG A 33 -13.31 3.23 -19.18
C ARG A 33 -13.50 1.86 -18.51
N ILE A 34 -14.21 1.81 -17.38
CA ILE A 34 -14.50 0.54 -16.69
C ILE A 34 -15.79 -0.14 -17.19
N GLY A 35 -16.47 0.44 -18.19
CA GLY A 35 -17.72 -0.08 -18.73
C GLY A 35 -18.90 0.00 -17.76
N ALA A 36 -18.93 1.00 -16.87
CA ALA A 36 -20.06 1.22 -15.98
C ALA A 36 -21.22 1.89 -16.74
N ASP A 37 -22.35 1.19 -16.81
CA ASP A 37 -23.59 1.69 -17.38
C ASP A 37 -24.28 2.65 -16.39
N LEU A 38 -24.09 3.95 -16.61
CA LEU A 38 -24.67 5.00 -15.77
C LEU A 38 -26.14 5.29 -16.09
N GLU A 39 -26.70 4.72 -17.17
CA GLU A 39 -28.13 4.87 -17.50
C GLU A 39 -29.01 4.03 -16.58
N GLN A 40 -28.44 3.02 -15.94
CA GLN A 40 -29.14 2.24 -14.94
C GLN A 40 -29.38 3.04 -13.66
N PRO A 41 -30.61 2.99 -13.10
CA PRO A 41 -30.89 3.59 -11.81
C PRO A 41 -29.97 2.99 -10.75
N ASP A 42 -29.55 3.83 -9.80
CA ASP A 42 -28.66 3.51 -8.68
C ASP A 42 -27.18 3.23 -9.01
N VAL A 43 -26.80 3.01 -10.27
CA VAL A 43 -25.39 2.75 -10.62
C VAL A 43 -24.54 3.99 -10.37
N GLU A 44 -25.01 5.17 -10.79
CA GLU A 44 -24.30 6.42 -10.53
C GLU A 44 -24.08 6.65 -9.03
N CYS A 45 -25.13 6.50 -8.21
CA CYS A 45 -25.04 6.68 -6.75
C CYS A 45 -23.99 5.74 -6.13
N ARG A 46 -24.04 4.45 -6.47
CA ARG A 46 -23.07 3.45 -5.98
C ARG A 46 -21.64 3.73 -6.45
N MET A 47 -21.48 4.24 -7.66
CA MET A 47 -20.18 4.67 -8.16
C MET A 47 -19.67 5.88 -7.40
N ARG A 48 -20.52 6.88 -7.11
CA ARG A 48 -20.16 8.04 -6.29
C ARG A 48 -19.74 7.63 -4.88
N GLU A 49 -20.46 6.70 -4.25
CA GLU A 49 -20.06 6.11 -2.96
C GLU A 49 -18.69 5.41 -3.05
N THR A 50 -18.47 4.66 -4.14
CA THR A 50 -17.17 3.99 -4.37
C THR A 50 -16.04 5.00 -4.48
N PHE A 51 -16.21 6.08 -5.24
CA PHE A 51 -15.22 7.16 -5.33
C PHE A 51 -15.02 7.87 -3.99
N GLY A 52 -16.09 8.13 -3.24
CA GLY A 52 -16.02 8.72 -1.90
C GLY A 52 -15.19 7.89 -0.92
N ASN A 53 -15.36 6.57 -0.93
CA ASN A 53 -14.61 5.65 -0.09
C ASN A 53 -13.12 5.54 -0.47
N LEU A 54 -12.78 5.77 -1.74
CA LEU A 54 -11.39 5.75 -2.22
C LEU A 54 -10.67 7.09 -1.99
N LEU A 55 -11.44 8.18 -1.90
CA LEU A 55 -10.94 9.53 -1.75
C LEU A 55 -10.11 9.67 -0.46
N LEU A 56 -9.14 10.58 -0.47
CA LEU A 56 -8.20 10.87 0.62
C LEU A 56 -7.17 9.76 0.89
N ALA A 57 -7.54 8.48 0.78
CA ALA A 57 -6.63 7.36 1.02
C ALA A 57 -5.85 6.96 -0.23
N GLN A 58 -6.55 6.76 -1.35
CA GLN A 58 -5.97 6.14 -2.56
C GLN A 58 -6.04 7.04 -3.78
N ILE A 59 -7.04 7.91 -3.84
CA ILE A 59 -7.23 8.85 -4.93
C ILE A 59 -7.32 10.28 -4.39
N LYS A 60 -6.82 11.23 -5.19
CA LYS A 60 -6.94 12.67 -4.99
C LYS A 60 -7.82 13.27 -6.08
N LEU A 61 -8.58 14.29 -5.71
CA LEU A 61 -9.41 15.07 -6.62
C LEU A 61 -8.81 16.46 -6.76
N ASP A 62 -8.48 16.86 -7.98
CA ASP A 62 -8.04 18.20 -8.33
C ASP A 62 -9.05 18.81 -9.31
N ASN A 63 -9.81 19.80 -8.84
CA ASN A 63 -11.00 20.31 -9.50
C ASN A 63 -12.02 19.20 -9.80
N ILE A 64 -12.06 18.70 -11.05
CA ILE A 64 -12.93 17.60 -11.50
C ILE A 64 -12.16 16.32 -11.85
N THR A 65 -10.83 16.36 -11.75
CA THR A 65 -9.95 15.29 -12.23
C THR A 65 -9.51 14.43 -11.05
N TYR A 66 -9.84 13.15 -11.12
CA TYR A 66 -9.36 12.14 -10.18
C TYR A 66 -8.01 11.59 -10.64
N SER A 67 -7.11 11.39 -9.69
CA SER A 67 -5.82 10.76 -9.91
C SER A 67 -5.38 9.94 -8.70
N LEU A 68 -4.51 8.96 -8.92
CA LEU A 68 -3.95 8.16 -7.81
C LEU A 68 -2.99 9.00 -6.96
N THR A 69 -2.97 8.72 -5.66
CA THR A 69 -1.87 9.15 -4.80
C THR A 69 -0.58 8.40 -5.16
N THR A 70 0.58 9.00 -4.88
CA THR A 70 1.87 8.37 -5.17
C THR A 70 2.02 7.02 -4.47
N ALA A 71 1.57 6.93 -3.21
CA ALA A 71 1.60 5.69 -2.43
C ALA A 71 0.71 4.60 -3.05
N ALA A 72 -0.52 4.94 -3.47
CA ALA A 72 -1.44 3.99 -4.11
C ALA A 72 -0.90 3.53 -5.47
N ARG A 73 -0.31 4.43 -6.26
CA ARG A 73 0.31 4.08 -7.54
C ARG A 73 1.46 3.09 -7.36
N LEU A 74 2.36 3.31 -6.40
CA LEU A 74 3.46 2.39 -6.11
C LEU A 74 2.92 1.01 -5.65
N ALA A 75 1.94 1.00 -4.76
CA ALA A 75 1.32 -0.24 -4.27
C ALA A 75 0.66 -1.06 -5.40
N LEU A 76 -0.01 -0.41 -6.36
CA LEU A 76 -0.64 -1.09 -7.50
C LEU A 76 0.36 -1.61 -8.52
N GLN A 77 1.50 -0.95 -8.70
CA GLN A 77 2.56 -1.38 -9.63
C GLN A 77 3.43 -2.52 -9.07
N GLY A 78 3.15 -2.99 -7.84
CA GLY A 78 3.99 -3.98 -7.16
C GLY A 78 5.40 -3.47 -6.86
N LYS A 79 5.65 -2.17 -7.06
CA LYS A 79 6.90 -1.53 -6.64
C LYS A 79 6.78 -1.31 -5.15
N PRO A 80 7.66 -1.91 -4.32
CA PRO A 80 7.64 -1.61 -2.90
C PRO A 80 7.76 -0.09 -2.77
N ALA A 81 6.80 0.54 -2.08
CA ALA A 81 7.00 1.90 -1.61
C ALA A 81 8.38 1.92 -0.94
N PRO A 82 9.23 2.94 -1.19
CA PRO A 82 10.54 3.02 -0.57
C PRO A 82 10.32 2.80 0.91
N SER A 83 10.76 1.64 1.40
CA SER A 83 10.53 1.25 2.77
C SER A 83 11.30 2.28 3.59
N ALA A 84 10.59 3.24 4.17
CA ALA A 84 11.08 3.87 5.37
C ALA A 84 11.39 2.69 6.28
N CYS A 85 12.67 2.48 6.58
CA CYS A 85 13.11 1.49 7.55
C CYS A 85 12.40 1.84 8.85
N SER A 86 11.20 1.29 9.07
CA SER A 86 10.55 1.28 10.37
C SER A 86 11.39 0.34 11.20
N VAL A 87 12.45 0.89 11.79
CA VAL A 87 13.07 0.33 12.98
C VAL A 87 11.93 0.22 13.98
N ALA A 88 11.59 -1.01 14.36
CA ALA A 88 10.70 -1.24 15.49
C ALA A 88 11.39 -0.64 16.72
N THR A 89 11.08 0.60 17.08
CA THR A 89 11.41 1.10 18.40
C THR A 89 10.59 0.26 19.38
N ALA A 90 11.27 -0.65 20.08
CA ALA A 90 10.69 -1.34 21.21
C ALA A 90 10.08 -0.29 22.16
N HIS A 91 8.79 -0.40 22.44
CA HIS A 91 8.19 0.32 23.58
C HIS A 91 8.76 -0.29 24.87
N HIS A 92 10.01 0.02 25.18
CA HIS A 92 10.66 -0.38 26.42
C HIS A 92 10.22 0.59 27.51
N ARG A 93 9.28 0.16 28.37
CA ARG A 93 9.02 0.81 29.67
C ARG A 93 9.81 0.05 30.74
N GLY A 94 11.03 0.51 31.03
CA GLY A 94 11.88 -0.06 32.09
C GLY A 94 13.37 0.22 31.85
N PRO A 95 14.21 0.22 32.90
CA PRO A 95 15.63 0.54 32.77
C PRO A 95 16.33 -0.44 31.82
N SER A 96 17.20 0.13 30.97
CA SER A 96 17.84 -0.53 29.84
C SER A 96 18.94 -1.48 30.30
N GLU A 97 18.62 -2.76 30.45
CA GLU A 97 19.66 -3.78 30.29
C GLU A 97 19.88 -4.02 28.80
N ALA A 98 21.13 -3.97 28.36
CA ALA A 98 21.49 -4.16 26.96
C ALA A 98 21.19 -5.61 26.54
N GLN A 99 20.01 -5.85 25.96
CA GLN A 99 19.71 -7.14 25.37
C GLN A 99 20.23 -7.21 23.93
N PRO A 100 20.99 -8.26 23.58
CA PRO A 100 21.46 -8.44 22.21
C PRO A 100 20.27 -8.74 21.29
N VAL A 101 20.15 -7.95 20.22
CA VAL A 101 19.12 -8.16 19.20
C VAL A 101 19.71 -8.97 18.05
N THR A 102 19.17 -10.15 17.81
CA THR A 102 19.57 -11.00 16.67
C THR A 102 18.94 -10.48 15.38
N VAL A 103 19.72 -9.84 14.52
CA VAL A 103 19.28 -9.41 13.19
C VAL A 103 19.41 -10.59 12.22
N VAL A 104 18.30 -11.26 11.89
CA VAL A 104 18.28 -12.32 10.88
C VAL A 104 18.05 -11.69 9.50
N ARG A 105 19.08 -11.72 8.64
CA ARG A 105 18.93 -11.41 7.21
C ARG A 105 18.30 -12.62 6.51
N ARG A 106 17.23 -12.40 5.73
CA ARG A 106 16.63 -13.46 4.92
C ARG A 106 17.59 -13.82 3.78
N ALA A 107 18.21 -15.00 3.87
CA ALA A 107 19.10 -15.52 2.83
C ALA A 107 18.31 -15.81 1.55
N VAL A 108 18.78 -15.29 0.42
CA VAL A 108 18.47 -15.83 -0.91
C VAL A 108 19.31 -17.11 -1.02
N HIS A 109 18.65 -18.25 -0.86
CA HIS A 109 19.15 -19.62 -1.09
C HIS A 109 20.68 -19.82 -1.17
N ALA A 110 21.32 -20.17 -0.04
CA ALA A 110 22.43 -21.14 0.03
C ALA A 110 22.88 -21.33 1.50
N GLY A 111 22.99 -22.59 1.93
CA GLY A 111 23.89 -23.11 2.97
C GLY A 111 24.01 -22.36 4.30
N GLN A 112 23.46 -22.95 5.36
CA GLN A 112 23.73 -22.57 6.75
C GLN A 112 25.21 -22.79 7.09
N THR A 113 25.90 -21.71 7.46
CA THR A 113 27.08 -21.76 8.32
C THR A 113 26.91 -20.69 9.39
N THR A 114 26.69 -21.14 10.62
CA THR A 114 26.48 -20.30 11.80
C THR A 114 27.85 -19.95 12.37
N GLU A 115 28.31 -18.72 12.18
CA GLU A 115 29.47 -18.20 12.92
C GLU A 115 28.98 -17.33 14.08
N THR A 116 29.20 -17.80 15.30
CA THR A 116 28.99 -17.06 16.55
C THR A 116 30.21 -16.16 16.76
N ILE A 117 30.04 -14.85 16.61
CA ILE A 117 31.11 -13.88 16.91
C ILE A 117 30.99 -13.46 18.37
N HIS A 118 31.94 -13.88 19.20
CA HIS A 118 32.12 -13.37 20.56
C HIS A 118 32.82 -12.01 20.49
N PRO A 119 32.32 -10.95 21.17
CA PRO A 119 33.10 -9.73 21.33
C PRO A 119 34.18 -9.95 22.39
N GLU A 120 35.45 -10.02 21.97
CA GLU A 120 36.59 -9.80 22.86
C GLU A 120 36.58 -8.33 23.31
N SER A 121 36.51 -8.12 24.62
CA SER A 121 36.73 -6.83 25.26
C SER A 121 38.17 -6.36 25.01
N CYS A 122 38.33 -5.17 24.43
CA CYS A 122 39.53 -4.36 24.65
C CYS A 122 39.41 -3.65 26.00
N ALA A 123 40.20 -4.08 26.97
CA ALA A 123 40.73 -3.27 28.07
C ALA A 123 42.01 -3.92 28.60
#